data_AF-A0A1W1HHJ3-F1
#
_entry.id   AF-A0A1W1HHJ3-F1
#
_cell.length_a   1.000
_cell.length_b   1.000
_cell.length_c   1.000
_cell.angle_alpha   90.00
_cell.angle_beta   90.00
_cell.angle_gamma   90.00
#
_symmetry.space_group_name_H-M   'P 1'
#
loop_
_entity.id
_entity.type
_entity.pdbx_description
1 polymer ?
#
loop_
_entity_poly.entity_id
_entity_poly.type
_entity_poly.pdbx_seq_one_letter_code
_entity_poly.pdbx_strand_id
1 'polypeptide(L)'
;MKVKNSKRQSKTDWDRLNAMSDDEIDYSDIPKLDETFWSNATLCTPSRPHNISILIDKDILEWFKSQGPMYQAHVNDVLRRYMESQKSYLRT
;
A
#
# COMPACT_ATOMS: atom_id res chain seq x y z
N MET A 1 22.73 -6.72 -12.68
CA MET A 1 22.99 -6.94 -11.22
C MET A 1 22.39 -8.28 -10.77
N LYS A 2 23.12 -9.14 -10.05
CA LYS A 2 22.65 -10.46 -9.57
C LYS A 2 22.49 -10.49 -8.04
N VAL A 3 21.59 -9.67 -7.50
CA VAL A 3 21.27 -9.70 -6.06
C VAL A 3 20.16 -10.73 -5.83
N LYS A 4 20.39 -11.73 -4.95
CA LYS A 4 19.40 -12.77 -4.63
C LYS A 4 18.28 -12.21 -3.74
N ASN A 5 17.26 -11.62 -4.36
CA ASN A 5 16.08 -11.07 -3.66
C ASN A 5 14.87 -12.03 -3.60
N SER A 6 15.01 -13.28 -4.07
CA SER A 6 13.92 -14.27 -3.97
C SER A 6 14.43 -15.68 -3.65
N LYS A 7 13.57 -16.49 -3.02
CA LYS A 7 13.90 -17.86 -2.58
C LYS A 7 14.08 -18.85 -3.73
N ARG A 8 13.58 -18.52 -4.93
CA ARG A 8 13.66 -19.37 -6.14
C ARG A 8 14.61 -18.74 -7.15
N GLN A 9 15.31 -19.57 -7.93
CA GLN A 9 16.12 -19.07 -9.02
C GLN A 9 15.22 -18.42 -10.07
N SER A 10 15.54 -17.18 -10.43
CA SER A 10 14.90 -16.51 -11.56
C SER A 10 15.22 -17.31 -12.84
N LYS A 11 14.18 -17.59 -13.64
CA LYS A 11 14.30 -18.22 -14.96
C LYS A 11 14.57 -17.20 -16.07
N THR A 12 14.73 -15.92 -15.70
CA THR A 12 14.97 -14.83 -16.63
C THR A 12 16.42 -14.86 -17.10
N ASP A 13 16.63 -14.72 -18.41
CA ASP A 13 17.95 -14.49 -18.98
C ASP A 13 18.34 -13.02 -18.77
N TRP A 14 19.05 -12.78 -17.67
CA TRP A 14 19.46 -11.43 -17.28
C TRP A 14 20.57 -10.87 -18.17
N ASP A 15 21.41 -11.72 -18.75
CA ASP A 15 22.52 -11.27 -19.59
C ASP A 15 21.99 -10.71 -20.91
N ARG A 16 20.97 -11.37 -21.50
CA ARG A 16 20.23 -10.83 -22.65
C ARG A 16 19.58 -9.48 -22.34
N LEU A 17 18.85 -9.36 -21.23
CA LEU A 17 18.14 -8.11 -20.90
C LEU A 17 19.10 -6.95 -20.59
N ASN A 18 20.28 -7.21 -20.02
CA ASN A 18 21.26 -6.15 -19.78
C ASN A 18 21.96 -5.68 -21.07
N ALA A 19 21.98 -6.49 -22.12
CA ALA A 19 22.58 -6.16 -23.41
C ALA A 19 21.59 -5.53 -24.40
N MET A 20 20.28 -5.65 -24.15
CA MET A 20 19.21 -5.07 -24.94
C MET A 20 19.21 -3.54 -24.80
N SER A 21 19.05 -2.82 -25.91
CA SER A 21 18.91 -1.36 -25.88
C SER A 21 17.46 -0.93 -25.65
N ASP A 22 17.28 0.29 -25.16
CA ASP A 22 15.95 0.85 -24.90
C ASP A 22 15.09 0.98 -26.17
N ASP A 23 15.70 1.11 -27.34
CA ASP A 23 15.01 1.23 -28.64
C ASP A 23 14.38 -0.10 -29.10
N GLU A 24 14.87 -1.23 -28.58
CA GLU A 24 14.31 -2.56 -28.87
C GLU A 24 13.10 -2.89 -28.00
N ILE A 25 12.75 -2.03 -27.03
CA ILE A 25 11.60 -2.22 -26.15
C ILE A 25 10.30 -1.92 -26.92
N ASP A 26 9.41 -2.91 -27.00
CA ASP A 26 8.09 -2.77 -27.60
C ASP A 26 7.14 -2.02 -26.65
N TYR A 27 6.59 -0.90 -27.13
CA TYR A 27 5.61 -0.05 -26.44
C TYR A 27 4.26 -0.02 -27.18
N SER A 28 3.99 -0.97 -28.07
CA SER A 28 2.76 -0.99 -28.88
C SER A 28 1.48 -1.11 -28.05
N ASP A 29 1.57 -1.67 -26.84
CA ASP A 29 0.46 -1.88 -25.91
C ASP A 29 0.35 -0.79 -24.83
N ILE A 30 1.47 -0.15 -24.46
CA ILE A 30 1.54 0.79 -23.31
C ILE A 30 2.45 1.99 -23.65
N PRO A 31 2.02 3.24 -23.38
CA PRO A 31 2.86 4.40 -23.61
C PRO A 31 4.12 4.39 -22.75
N LYS A 32 5.23 4.91 -23.30
CA LYS A 32 6.50 5.05 -22.58
C LYS A 32 6.32 6.00 -21.38
N LEU A 33 6.82 5.59 -20.22
CA LEU A 33 6.81 6.43 -19.02
C LEU A 33 7.92 7.49 -19.14
N ASP A 34 7.52 8.76 -19.19
CA ASP A 34 8.41 9.91 -19.35
C ASP A 34 8.62 10.66 -18.02
N GLU A 35 9.44 11.72 -18.06
CA GLU A 35 9.70 12.55 -16.87
C GLU A 35 8.42 13.23 -16.34
N THR A 36 7.43 13.48 -17.20
CA THR A 36 6.16 14.08 -16.77
C THR A 36 5.32 13.12 -15.94
N PHE A 37 5.32 11.82 -16.29
CA PHE A 37 4.74 10.78 -15.45
C PHE A 37 5.40 10.74 -14.06
N TRP A 38 6.74 10.70 -14.01
CA TRP A 38 7.47 10.61 -12.75
C TRP A 38 7.37 11.88 -11.90
N SER A 39 7.23 13.05 -12.53
CA SER A 39 7.01 14.32 -11.83
C SER A 39 5.70 14.35 -11.03
N ASN A 40 4.69 13.60 -11.48
CA ASN A 40 3.39 13.50 -10.81
C ASN A 40 3.24 12.20 -10.00
N ALA A 41 4.21 11.29 -10.07
CA ALA A 41 4.16 10.01 -9.39
C ALA A 41 4.24 10.23 -7.88
N THR A 42 3.18 9.81 -7.17
CA THR A 42 3.18 9.83 -5.71
C THR A 42 3.69 8.50 -5.18
N LEU A 43 4.72 8.54 -4.34
CA LEU A 43 5.22 7.33 -3.67
C LEU A 43 4.18 6.83 -2.66
N CYS A 44 3.44 5.80 -3.02
CA CYS A 44 2.57 5.08 -2.09
C CYS A 44 3.41 4.09 -1.28
N THR A 45 3.98 4.53 -0.16
CA THR A 45 4.51 3.60 0.83
C THR A 45 3.34 2.90 1.53
N PRO A 46 3.26 1.56 1.53
CA PRO A 46 2.22 0.87 2.27
C PRO A 46 2.44 1.12 3.76
N SER A 47 1.64 2.01 4.33
CA SER A 47 1.63 2.28 5.77
C SER A 47 1.14 1.02 6.47
N ARG A 48 2.03 0.38 7.24
CA ARG A 48 1.64 -0.76 8.07
C ARG A 48 0.92 -0.22 9.31
N PRO A 49 -0.25 -0.78 9.67
CA PRO A 49 -0.89 -0.41 10.93
C PRO A 49 0.04 -0.76 12.10
N HIS A 50 0.08 0.11 13.10
CA HIS A 50 0.85 -0.13 14.32
C HIS A 50 -0.02 -0.88 15.33
N ASN A 51 0.51 -1.98 15.88
CA ASN A 51 -0.15 -2.69 16.97
C ASN A 51 0.09 -1.94 18.28
N ILE A 52 -0.97 -1.36 18.83
CA ILE A 52 -0.95 -0.68 20.13
C ILE A 52 -2.01 -1.30 21.05
N SER A 53 -1.75 -1.29 22.35
CA SER A 53 -2.74 -1.66 23.37
C SER A 53 -3.52 -0.42 23.78
N ILE A 54 -4.82 -0.41 23.51
CA ILE A 54 -5.74 0.65 23.96
C ILE A 54 -6.73 0.07 24.97
N LEU A 55 -7.10 0.87 25.96
CA LEU A 55 -8.18 0.53 26.89
C LEU A 55 -9.51 0.90 26.22
N ILE A 56 -10.43 -0.06 26.19
CA ILE A 56 -11.78 0.10 25.65
C ILE A 56 -12.73 -0.44 26.72
N ASP A 57 -13.83 0.28 26.94
CA ASP A 57 -14.86 -0.17 27.87
C ASP A 57 -15.46 -1.52 27.42
N LYS A 58 -15.86 -2.32 28.42
CA LYS A 58 -16.27 -3.71 28.20
C LYS A 58 -17.50 -3.82 27.29
N ASP A 59 -18.47 -2.95 27.49
CA ASP A 59 -19.72 -2.89 26.71
C ASP A 59 -19.46 -2.55 25.24
N ILE A 60 -18.58 -1.58 24.98
CA ILE A 60 -18.15 -1.21 23.62
C ILE A 60 -17.47 -2.42 22.96
N LEU A 61 -16.56 -3.09 23.66
CA LEU A 61 -15.86 -4.25 23.14
C LEU A 61 -16.83 -5.40 22.82
N GLU A 62 -17.79 -5.67 23.70
CA GLU A 62 -18.81 -6.70 23.49
C GLU A 62 -19.72 -6.37 22.30
N TRP A 63 -20.12 -5.11 22.14
CA TRP A 63 -20.90 -4.66 20.99
C TRP A 63 -20.15 -4.88 19.67
N PHE A 64 -18.86 -4.50 19.58
CA PHE A 64 -18.06 -4.72 18.38
C PHE A 64 -17.83 -6.22 18.10
N LYS A 65 -17.62 -7.03 19.14
CA LYS A 65 -17.50 -8.49 19.00
C LYS A 65 -18.79 -9.13 18.50
N SER A 66 -19.95 -8.61 18.91
CA SER A 66 -21.25 -9.10 18.43
C SER A 66 -21.43 -8.94 16.92
N GLN A 67 -20.72 -8.00 16.28
CA GLN A 67 -20.80 -7.72 14.85
C GLN A 67 -19.96 -8.67 13.99
N GLY A 68 -19.09 -9.49 14.60
CA GLY A 68 -18.35 -10.55 13.91
C GLY A 68 -16.86 -10.62 14.27
N PRO A 69 -16.14 -11.56 13.63
CA PRO A 69 -14.73 -11.85 13.95
C PRO A 69 -13.77 -10.70 13.60
N MET A 70 -14.17 -9.76 12.74
CA MET A 70 -13.36 -8.62 12.30
C MET A 70 -13.56 -7.35 13.15
N TYR A 71 -13.92 -7.52 14.42
CA TYR A 71 -14.21 -6.40 15.34
C TYR A 71 -13.05 -5.39 15.46
N GLN A 72 -11.80 -5.86 15.43
CA GLN A 72 -10.62 -4.97 15.48
C GLN A 72 -10.53 -4.05 14.26
N ALA A 73 -10.83 -4.56 13.07
CA ALA A 73 -10.85 -3.76 11.84
C ALA A 73 -11.98 -2.74 11.87
N HIS A 74 -13.15 -3.12 12.40
CA HIS A 74 -14.29 -2.22 12.57
C HIS A 74 -13.99 -1.08 13.55
N VAL A 75 -13.34 -1.38 14.69
CA VAL A 75 -12.90 -0.35 15.64
C VAL A 75 -11.98 0.66 14.95
N ASN A 76 -11.00 0.18 14.17
CA ASN A 76 -10.09 1.04 13.43
C ASN A 76 -10.80 1.92 12.39
N ASP A 77 -11.80 1.38 11.67
CA ASP A 77 -12.60 2.15 10.69
C ASP A 77 -13.39 3.28 11.36
N VAL A 78 -14.03 3.01 12.50
CA VAL A 78 -14.76 4.02 13.26
C VAL A 78 -13.83 5.14 13.74
N LEU A 79 -12.66 4.81 14.28
CA LEU A 79 -11.67 5.79 14.70
C LEU A 79 -11.17 6.65 13.53
N ARG A 80 -10.97 6.04 12.35
CA ARG A 80 -10.58 6.76 11.13
C ARG A 80 -11.63 7.76 10.69
N ARG A 81 -12.90 7.36 10.62
CA ARG A 81 -14.01 8.25 10.25
C ARG A 81 -14.15 9.42 11.23
N TYR A 82 -13.98 9.16 12.52
CA TYR A 82 -13.97 10.22 13.54
C TYR A 82 -12.79 11.20 13.33
N MET A 83 -11.59 10.68 13.09
CA MET A 83 -10.43 11.54 12.80
C MET A 83 -10.65 12.39 11.54
N GLU A 84 -11.22 11.82 10.48
CA GLU A 84 -11.49 12.52 9.22
C GLU A 84 -12.54 13.61 9.37
N SER A 85 -13.63 13.34 10.11
CA SER A 85 -14.66 14.36 10.38
C SER A 85 -14.10 15.52 11.20
N GLN A 86 -13.27 15.25 12.21
CA GLN A 86 -12.60 16.28 13.00
C GLN A 86 -11.60 17.11 12.18
N LYS A 87 -10.81 16.47 11.31
CA LYS A 87 -9.89 17.18 10.40
C LYS A 87 -10.63 18.07 9.41
N SER A 88 -11.81 17.66 8.96
CA SER A 88 -12.66 18.49 8.11
C SER A 88 -13.15 19.74 8.83
N TYR A 89 -13.52 19.63 10.10
CA TYR A 89 -13.99 20.75 10.92
C TYR A 89 -12.89 21.78 11.22
N LEU A 90 -11.62 21.34 11.34
CA LEU A 90 -10.48 22.23 11.60
C LEU A 90 -9.89 22.87 10.34
N ARG A 91 -10.40 22.54 9.15
CA ARG A 91 -9.99 23.13 7.86
C ARG A 91 -10.95 24.21 7.35
N THR A 92 -12.05 24.45 8.06
CA THR A 92 -12.97 25.59 7.89
C THR A 92 -12.66 26.65 8.93
#